data_AF-A2Q0V9-F1
#
_entry.id   AF-A2Q0V9-F1
#
_cell.length_a   1.000
_cell.length_b   1.000
_cell.length_c   1.000
_cell.angle_alpha   90.00
_cell.angle_beta   90.00
_cell.angle_gamma   90.00
#
_symmetry.space_group_name_H-M   'P 1'
#
loop_
_entity.id
_entity.type
_entity.pdbx_description
1 polymer ?
#
loop_
_entity_poly.entity_id
_entity_poly.type
_entity_poly.pdbx_seq_one_letter_code
_entity_poly.pdbx_strand_id
1 'polypeptide(L)'
;IGAANNLLAAMIDNHIFQGNALNIDPRKITWRRCVDMNDRQLRNVVDGLGGKTNGMPREDGYDITVASEIMAVLCLASDIKDLKERLSRIIIGYTYGKVAEQKPVTAGDLHAEGAMTALLKDALKPNLVQTLEHVPAIVHGGPFANIAHGCNSVTATKMALKLADYAITEAGFGADLGAEKFLDIKCRMADLHPSAVVIVATVRALKYNGGVPKADLNNENLEALEKGIPNLLKHVSNIKNVYKLPCVVAINAFPTDTKAELDFVEAKCKELGVNVALSEVWAKGGEGGIKLAEEVLRLVEEPNDFSYAYELEGSIEDKLNQIVQKVYGGKKVVLTANAQKQAKQLEALGFGNCPI
;
A
#
# COMPACT_ATOMS: atom_id res chain seq x y z
N ILE A 1 4.21 -17.26 2.17
CA ILE A 1 4.41 -16.27 1.07
C ILE A 1 5.70 -16.56 0.31
N GLY A 2 6.88 -16.43 0.93
CA GLY A 2 8.15 -16.69 0.21
C GLY A 2 8.24 -18.07 -0.45
N ALA A 3 7.71 -19.12 0.21
CA ALA A 3 7.62 -20.46 -0.39
C ALA A 3 6.76 -20.49 -1.67
N ALA A 4 5.59 -19.82 -1.69
CA ALA A 4 4.74 -19.76 -2.88
C ALA A 4 5.40 -18.94 -4.01
N ASN A 5 6.05 -17.83 -3.68
CA ASN A 5 6.78 -17.01 -4.65
C ASN A 5 7.91 -17.81 -5.33
N ASN A 6 8.71 -18.50 -4.52
CA ASN A 6 9.86 -19.26 -5.01
C ASN A 6 9.46 -20.58 -5.66
N LEU A 7 8.30 -21.17 -5.30
CA LEU A 7 7.69 -22.25 -6.07
C LEU A 7 7.37 -21.79 -7.49
N LEU A 8 6.73 -20.63 -7.66
CA LEU A 8 6.41 -20.10 -8.99
C LEU A 8 7.69 -19.84 -9.81
N ALA A 9 8.72 -19.23 -9.20
CA ALA A 9 10.02 -19.05 -9.84
C ALA A 9 10.64 -20.40 -10.29
N ALA A 10 10.61 -21.41 -9.43
CA ALA A 10 11.09 -22.75 -9.78
C ALA A 10 10.28 -23.41 -10.90
N MET A 11 8.95 -23.24 -10.93
CA MET A 11 8.09 -23.76 -11.98
C MET A 11 8.32 -23.08 -13.34
N ILE A 12 8.59 -21.77 -13.36
CA ILE A 12 8.95 -21.03 -14.58
C ILE A 12 10.22 -21.61 -15.20
N ASP A 13 11.30 -21.70 -14.42
CA ASP A 13 12.58 -22.19 -14.92
C ASP A 13 12.53 -23.68 -15.28
N ASN A 14 11.81 -24.50 -14.50
CA ASN A 14 11.58 -25.91 -14.83
C ASN A 14 10.79 -26.06 -16.14
N HIS A 15 9.76 -25.26 -16.37
CA HIS A 15 9.00 -25.32 -17.62
C HIS A 15 9.88 -25.01 -18.84
N ILE A 16 10.74 -24.00 -18.73
CA ILE A 16 11.71 -23.66 -19.77
C ILE A 16 12.68 -24.83 -20.00
N PHE A 17 13.22 -25.40 -18.93
CA PHE A 17 14.14 -26.53 -18.97
C PHE A 17 13.53 -27.80 -19.62
N GLN A 18 12.27 -28.11 -19.32
CA GLN A 18 11.59 -29.32 -19.80
C GLN A 18 11.10 -29.23 -21.26
N GLY A 19 11.33 -28.09 -21.94
CA GLY A 19 11.01 -27.93 -23.36
C GLY A 19 10.32 -26.63 -23.72
N ASN A 20 10.02 -25.77 -22.75
CA ASN A 20 9.47 -24.42 -22.94
C ASN A 20 8.25 -24.37 -23.88
N ALA A 21 7.26 -25.23 -23.65
CA ALA A 21 6.09 -25.34 -24.54
C ALA A 21 5.26 -24.04 -24.62
N LEU A 22 5.39 -23.14 -23.64
CA LEU A 22 4.75 -21.81 -23.64
C LEU A 22 5.59 -20.75 -24.37
N ASN A 23 6.77 -21.13 -24.89
CA ASN A 23 7.65 -20.26 -25.64
C ASN A 23 8.06 -18.99 -24.88
N ILE A 24 8.29 -19.10 -23.57
CA ILE A 24 8.72 -18.02 -22.67
C ILE A 24 10.10 -17.53 -23.11
N ASP A 25 10.27 -16.22 -23.27
CA ASP A 25 11.59 -15.62 -23.48
C ASP A 25 12.25 -15.38 -22.11
N PRO A 26 13.36 -16.07 -21.76
CA PRO A 26 14.00 -15.93 -20.46
C PRO A 26 14.47 -14.50 -20.14
N ARG A 27 14.65 -13.67 -21.17
CA ARG A 27 15.06 -12.25 -21.03
C ARG A 27 13.88 -11.32 -20.71
N LYS A 28 12.66 -11.86 -20.73
CA LYS A 28 11.39 -11.15 -20.54
C LYS A 28 10.58 -11.72 -19.38
N ILE A 29 11.21 -12.51 -18.52
CA ILE A 29 10.65 -12.90 -17.23
C ILE A 29 10.63 -11.65 -16.35
N THR A 30 9.45 -11.30 -15.85
CA THR A 30 9.24 -10.20 -14.89
C THR A 30 9.18 -10.71 -13.47
N TRP A 31 8.89 -12.01 -13.28
CA TRP A 31 8.85 -12.63 -11.97
C TRP A 31 10.25 -12.77 -11.37
N ARG A 32 10.44 -12.23 -10.17
CA ARG A 32 11.69 -12.31 -9.40
C ARG A 32 11.54 -13.30 -8.24
N ARG A 33 12.67 -13.82 -7.75
CA ARG A 33 12.70 -14.61 -6.52
C ARG A 33 12.56 -13.71 -5.30
N CYS A 34 12.35 -14.29 -4.12
CA CYS A 34 12.30 -13.48 -2.90
C CYS A 34 12.92 -14.17 -1.68
N VAL A 35 13.38 -13.34 -0.74
CA VAL A 35 13.87 -13.77 0.58
C VAL A 35 13.60 -12.68 1.60
N ASP A 36 13.21 -13.04 2.82
CA ASP A 36 12.95 -12.06 3.88
C ASP A 36 14.24 -11.71 4.65
N MET A 37 15.21 -11.16 3.93
CA MET A 37 16.50 -10.73 4.45
C MET A 37 16.96 -9.46 3.71
N ASN A 38 17.65 -8.58 4.43
CA ASN A 38 18.26 -7.39 3.85
C ASN A 38 19.57 -7.75 3.11
N ASP A 39 19.47 -8.56 2.06
CA ASP A 39 20.61 -9.06 1.31
C ASP A 39 20.79 -8.31 -0.02
N ARG A 40 21.72 -7.35 -0.05
CA ARG A 40 22.02 -6.57 -1.25
C ARG A 40 22.69 -7.41 -2.35
N GLN A 41 23.30 -8.55 -2.00
CA GLN A 41 24.08 -9.37 -2.93
C GLN A 41 23.19 -10.05 -3.98
N LEU A 42 21.93 -10.29 -3.64
CA LEU A 42 20.96 -10.98 -4.49
C LEU A 42 20.14 -10.06 -5.40
N ARG A 43 20.41 -8.74 -5.40
CA ARG A 43 19.65 -7.77 -6.20
C ARG A 43 19.71 -8.05 -7.70
N ASN A 44 20.87 -8.46 -8.19
CA ASN A 44 21.10 -8.85 -9.58
C ASN A 44 21.99 -10.09 -9.58
N VAL A 45 21.51 -11.17 -10.18
CA VAL A 45 22.22 -12.44 -10.29
C VAL A 45 22.11 -12.98 -11.71
N VAL A 46 22.98 -13.90 -12.06
CA VAL A 46 22.79 -14.80 -13.20
C VAL A 46 22.66 -16.20 -12.63
N ASP A 47 21.55 -16.87 -12.93
CA ASP A 47 21.25 -18.22 -12.48
C ASP A 47 21.23 -19.20 -13.67
N GLY A 48 20.84 -20.47 -13.43
CA GLY A 48 20.81 -21.50 -14.48
C GLY A 48 22.19 -21.85 -15.08
N LEU A 49 23.27 -21.51 -14.37
CA LEU A 49 24.66 -21.81 -14.76
C LEU A 49 25.02 -23.28 -14.50
N GLY A 50 26.22 -23.68 -14.92
CA GLY A 50 26.75 -25.04 -14.67
C GLY A 50 26.43 -26.07 -15.75
N GLY A 51 26.04 -25.63 -16.95
CA GLY A 51 25.82 -26.51 -18.11
C GLY A 51 24.39 -27.02 -18.28
N LYS A 52 24.15 -27.77 -19.35
CA LYS A 52 22.81 -28.14 -19.84
C LYS A 52 21.94 -28.86 -18.81
N THR A 53 22.51 -29.58 -17.86
CA THR A 53 21.74 -30.32 -16.83
C THR A 53 21.22 -29.45 -15.70
N ASN A 54 21.66 -28.19 -15.61
CA ASN A 54 21.42 -27.30 -14.47
C ASN A 54 20.50 -26.11 -14.78
N GLY A 55 19.99 -26.01 -16.02
CA GLY A 55 19.02 -24.98 -16.41
C GLY A 55 19.38 -24.25 -17.71
N MET A 56 18.74 -23.10 -17.89
CA MET A 56 19.00 -22.14 -18.97
C MET A 56 19.50 -20.84 -18.34
N PRO A 57 20.72 -20.36 -18.65
CA PRO A 57 21.23 -19.12 -18.09
C PRO A 57 20.33 -17.92 -18.39
N ARG A 58 20.02 -17.13 -17.36
CA ARG A 58 19.31 -15.84 -17.49
C ARG A 58 19.71 -14.87 -16.38
N GLU A 59 19.42 -13.59 -16.62
CA GLU A 59 19.46 -12.58 -15.55
C GLU A 59 18.24 -12.76 -14.64
N ASP A 60 18.46 -12.63 -13.34
CA ASP A 60 17.42 -12.69 -12.32
C ASP A 60 17.75 -11.74 -11.15
N GLY A 61 16.85 -11.68 -10.18
CA GLY A 61 17.12 -11.01 -8.91
C GLY A 61 16.15 -11.44 -7.82
N TYR A 62 16.49 -11.05 -6.60
CA TYR A 62 15.65 -11.24 -5.44
C TYR A 62 15.08 -9.91 -4.97
N ASP A 63 13.84 -9.97 -4.50
CA ASP A 63 13.22 -8.91 -3.72
C ASP A 63 13.02 -9.37 -2.27
N ILE A 64 12.85 -8.41 -1.36
CA ILE A 64 12.42 -8.75 -0.01
C ILE A 64 11.00 -9.34 -0.06
N THR A 65 10.68 -10.36 0.72
CA THR A 65 9.42 -11.13 0.58
C THR A 65 8.16 -10.26 0.60
N VAL A 66 8.14 -9.18 1.38
CA VAL A 66 7.00 -8.25 1.46
C VAL A 66 6.76 -7.42 0.19
N ALA A 67 7.73 -7.38 -0.73
CA ALA A 67 7.62 -6.75 -2.05
C ALA A 67 7.02 -7.68 -3.12
N SER A 68 6.87 -8.98 -2.83
CA SER A 68 6.28 -9.95 -3.75
C SER A 68 4.81 -9.60 -4.06
N GLU A 69 4.40 -9.77 -5.33
CA GLU A 69 2.99 -9.68 -5.71
C GLU A 69 2.12 -10.70 -4.97
N ILE A 70 2.68 -11.84 -4.53
CA ILE A 70 1.97 -12.80 -3.67
C ILE A 70 1.52 -12.15 -2.36
N MET A 71 2.32 -11.23 -1.78
CA MET A 71 1.92 -10.48 -0.59
C MET A 71 0.74 -9.56 -0.89
N ALA A 72 0.78 -8.82 -1.99
CA ALA A 72 -0.31 -7.93 -2.40
C ALA A 72 -1.60 -8.72 -2.68
N VAL A 73 -1.49 -9.84 -3.39
CA VAL A 73 -2.61 -10.76 -3.68
C VAL A 73 -3.21 -11.33 -2.39
N LEU A 74 -2.39 -11.80 -1.44
CA LEU A 74 -2.88 -12.28 -0.14
C LEU A 74 -3.60 -11.17 0.64
N CYS A 75 -3.10 -9.94 0.57
CA CYS A 75 -3.71 -8.82 1.27
C CYS A 75 -5.02 -8.34 0.62
N LEU A 76 -5.23 -8.57 -0.67
CA LEU A 76 -6.46 -8.16 -1.37
C LEU A 76 -7.48 -9.29 -1.56
N ALA A 77 -7.10 -10.54 -1.31
CA ALA A 77 -8.01 -11.68 -1.42
C ALA A 77 -9.12 -11.61 -0.36
N SER A 78 -10.35 -11.83 -0.82
CA SER A 78 -11.56 -11.90 0.00
C SER A 78 -11.80 -13.29 0.62
N ASP A 79 -11.39 -14.34 -0.08
CA ASP A 79 -11.41 -15.72 0.39
C ASP A 79 -10.37 -16.59 -0.36
N ILE A 80 -10.35 -17.90 -0.09
CA ILE A 80 -9.37 -18.81 -0.70
C ILE A 80 -9.60 -19.06 -2.20
N LYS A 81 -10.84 -18.90 -2.69
CA LYS A 81 -11.15 -19.04 -4.13
C LYS A 81 -10.65 -17.80 -4.87
N ASP A 82 -10.94 -16.61 -4.34
CA ASP A 82 -10.43 -15.34 -4.86
C ASP A 82 -8.90 -15.29 -4.80
N LEU A 83 -8.28 -15.80 -3.73
CA LEU A 83 -6.83 -15.98 -3.64
C LEU A 83 -6.29 -16.80 -4.83
N LYS A 84 -6.87 -17.99 -5.07
CA LYS A 84 -6.45 -18.88 -6.16
C LYS A 84 -6.62 -18.21 -7.53
N GLU A 85 -7.75 -17.54 -7.76
CA GLU A 85 -8.02 -16.84 -9.01
C GLU A 85 -7.05 -15.67 -9.25
N ARG A 86 -6.77 -14.87 -8.23
CA ARG A 86 -5.76 -13.79 -8.31
C ARG A 86 -4.37 -14.34 -8.61
N LEU A 87 -3.96 -15.40 -7.90
CA LEU A 87 -2.69 -16.07 -8.17
C LEU A 87 -2.59 -16.56 -9.62
N SER A 88 -3.68 -17.09 -10.21
CA SER A 88 -3.68 -17.56 -11.60
C SER A 88 -3.46 -16.45 -12.63
N ARG A 89 -3.83 -15.21 -12.31
CA ARG A 89 -3.76 -14.05 -13.23
C ARG A 89 -2.40 -13.33 -13.22
N ILE A 90 -1.50 -13.70 -12.31
CA ILE A 90 -0.16 -13.11 -12.21
C ILE A 90 0.58 -13.32 -13.53
N ILE A 91 1.05 -12.23 -14.15
CA ILE A 91 1.91 -12.28 -15.33
C ILE A 91 3.36 -12.51 -14.87
N ILE A 92 3.94 -13.63 -15.32
CA ILE A 92 5.30 -14.01 -14.94
C ILE A 92 6.37 -13.60 -15.97
N GLY A 93 5.93 -13.26 -17.18
CA GLY A 93 6.80 -12.85 -18.26
C GLY A 93 6.08 -12.88 -19.60
N TYR A 94 6.85 -12.86 -20.68
CA TYR A 94 6.32 -12.78 -22.03
C TYR A 94 6.98 -13.81 -22.96
N THR A 95 6.26 -14.19 -24.01
CA THR A 95 6.79 -15.08 -25.04
C THR A 95 7.88 -14.40 -25.89
N TYR A 96 8.63 -15.21 -26.65
CA TYR A 96 9.43 -14.67 -27.77
C TYR A 96 8.54 -13.94 -28.79
N GLY A 97 9.13 -13.01 -29.54
CA GLY A 97 8.47 -12.25 -30.61
C GLY A 97 8.82 -10.78 -30.60
N LYS A 98 8.29 -10.02 -31.57
CA LYS A 98 8.33 -8.54 -31.50
C LYS A 98 7.41 -8.06 -30.38
N VAL A 99 7.68 -6.91 -29.78
CA VAL A 99 6.87 -6.36 -28.66
C VAL A 99 5.36 -6.36 -28.96
N ALA A 100 4.96 -6.08 -30.20
CA ALA A 100 3.55 -6.09 -30.63
C ALA A 100 2.91 -7.50 -30.73
N GLU A 101 3.72 -8.54 -30.78
CA GLU A 101 3.31 -9.95 -30.93
C GLU A 101 3.49 -10.76 -29.63
N GLN A 102 4.21 -10.20 -28.65
CA GLN A 102 4.48 -10.86 -27.37
C GLN A 102 3.18 -11.08 -26.61
N LYS A 103 2.99 -12.32 -26.15
CA LYS A 103 1.84 -12.69 -25.31
C LYS A 103 2.30 -12.74 -23.85
N PRO A 104 1.49 -12.22 -22.90
CA PRO A 104 1.76 -12.45 -21.49
C PRO A 104 1.62 -13.94 -21.19
N VAL A 105 2.48 -14.44 -20.32
CA VAL A 105 2.39 -15.79 -19.76
C VAL A 105 2.07 -15.64 -18.29
N THR A 106 1.07 -16.39 -17.82
CA THR A 106 0.54 -16.29 -16.45
C THR A 106 0.97 -17.47 -15.59
N ALA A 107 0.84 -17.33 -14.27
CA ALA A 107 1.00 -18.47 -13.36
C ALA A 107 -0.06 -19.57 -13.59
N GLY A 108 -1.25 -19.21 -14.08
CA GLY A 108 -2.29 -20.15 -14.48
C GLY A 108 -1.91 -20.99 -15.71
N ASP A 109 -1.18 -20.42 -16.67
CA ASP A 109 -0.64 -21.16 -17.83
C ASP A 109 0.38 -22.23 -17.41
N LEU A 110 1.02 -22.04 -16.25
CA LEU A 110 1.92 -23.02 -15.63
C LEU A 110 1.21 -23.96 -14.65
N HIS A 111 -0.11 -23.81 -14.46
CA HIS A 111 -0.90 -24.54 -13.46
C HIS A 111 -0.33 -24.44 -12.03
N ALA A 112 0.29 -23.30 -11.70
CA ALA A 112 0.96 -23.09 -10.41
C ALA A 112 -0.01 -22.66 -9.29
N GLU A 113 -1.17 -22.13 -9.64
CA GLU A 113 -2.08 -21.44 -8.72
C GLU A 113 -2.63 -22.37 -7.62
N GLY A 114 -2.89 -23.64 -7.95
CA GLY A 114 -3.35 -24.63 -6.96
C GLY A 114 -2.30 -24.92 -5.89
N ALA A 115 -1.05 -25.16 -6.29
CA ALA A 115 0.04 -25.45 -5.38
C ALA A 115 0.43 -24.23 -4.54
N MET A 116 0.46 -23.03 -5.15
CA MET A 116 0.66 -21.78 -4.41
C MET A 116 -0.44 -21.55 -3.38
N THR A 117 -1.72 -21.78 -3.75
CA THR A 117 -2.85 -21.66 -2.82
C THR A 117 -2.71 -22.63 -1.66
N ALA A 118 -2.28 -23.87 -1.90
CA ALA A 118 -2.05 -24.85 -0.86
C ALA A 118 -0.98 -24.39 0.16
N LEU A 119 0.13 -23.81 -0.32
CA LEU A 119 1.17 -23.23 0.53
C LEU A 119 0.72 -22.00 1.33
N LEU A 120 -0.37 -21.35 0.92
CA LEU A 120 -0.91 -20.15 1.56
C LEU A 120 -2.18 -20.43 2.38
N LYS A 121 -2.70 -21.66 2.38
CA LYS A 121 -3.98 -22.03 2.99
C LYS A 121 -4.11 -21.56 4.44
N ASP A 122 -3.12 -21.87 5.28
CA ASP A 122 -3.14 -21.47 6.69
C ASP A 122 -2.67 -20.03 6.87
N ALA A 123 -1.76 -19.56 6.00
CA ALA A 123 -1.28 -18.19 6.00
C ALA A 123 -2.33 -17.15 5.60
N LEU A 124 -3.49 -17.57 5.05
CA LEU A 124 -4.63 -16.70 4.76
C LEU A 124 -5.47 -16.38 6.01
N LYS A 125 -5.32 -17.14 7.10
CA LYS A 125 -6.08 -16.97 8.33
C LYS A 125 -5.50 -15.79 9.13
N PRO A 126 -6.30 -14.75 9.47
CA PRO A 126 -5.82 -13.64 10.28
C PRO A 126 -5.33 -14.08 11.66
N ASN A 127 -4.24 -13.48 12.15
CA ASN A 127 -3.65 -13.80 13.45
C ASN A 127 -4.21 -12.89 14.54
N LEU A 128 -4.87 -13.48 15.53
CA LEU A 128 -5.34 -12.76 16.71
C LEU A 128 -4.23 -12.65 17.75
N VAL A 129 -4.00 -11.43 18.21
CA VAL A 129 -3.13 -11.06 19.33
C VAL A 129 -3.86 -10.04 20.20
N GLN A 130 -3.16 -9.40 21.15
CA GLN A 130 -3.74 -8.38 22.02
C GLN A 130 -2.76 -7.24 22.27
N THR A 131 -3.29 -6.05 22.58
CA THR A 131 -2.50 -4.92 23.07
C THR A 131 -2.06 -5.14 24.53
N LEU A 132 -1.27 -4.21 25.08
CA LEU A 132 -0.89 -4.22 26.51
C LEU A 132 -2.10 -4.13 27.46
N GLU A 133 -3.21 -3.55 26.98
CA GLU A 133 -4.46 -3.38 27.73
C GLU A 133 -5.49 -4.46 27.35
N HIS A 134 -5.04 -5.57 26.77
CA HIS A 134 -5.88 -6.72 26.42
C HIS A 134 -6.96 -6.43 25.36
N VAL A 135 -6.81 -5.36 24.59
CA VAL A 135 -7.70 -5.08 23.44
C VAL A 135 -7.35 -6.06 22.31
N PRO A 136 -8.32 -6.77 21.72
CA PRO A 136 -8.08 -7.66 20.58
C PRO A 136 -7.44 -6.92 19.40
N ALA A 137 -6.39 -7.49 18.82
CA ALA A 137 -5.71 -6.95 17.66
C ALA A 137 -5.45 -8.04 16.62
N ILE A 138 -5.70 -7.73 15.34
CA ILE A 138 -5.48 -8.67 14.24
C ILE A 138 -4.25 -8.19 13.43
N VAL A 139 -3.20 -9.01 13.39
CA VAL A 139 -1.98 -8.72 12.63
C VAL A 139 -1.88 -9.68 11.43
N HIS A 140 -2.11 -9.16 10.22
CA HIS A 140 -2.16 -10.01 9.04
C HIS A 140 -1.88 -9.25 7.73
N GLY A 141 -0.91 -9.77 6.96
CA GLY A 141 -0.42 -9.12 5.76
C GLY A 141 0.54 -7.96 6.05
N GLY A 142 1.25 -7.54 5.02
CA GLY A 142 2.22 -6.44 5.11
C GLY A 142 2.89 -6.14 3.78
N PRO A 143 2.14 -5.70 2.76
CA PRO A 143 2.71 -5.29 1.48
C PRO A 143 3.39 -3.93 1.63
N PHE A 144 4.34 -3.64 0.74
CA PHE A 144 4.87 -2.28 0.62
C PHE A 144 3.79 -1.25 0.25
N ALA A 145 4.00 0.00 0.65
CA ALA A 145 3.11 1.13 0.35
C ALA A 145 3.55 1.96 -0.87
N ASN A 146 4.66 1.61 -1.52
CA ASN A 146 5.13 2.26 -2.76
C ASN A 146 4.72 1.45 -4.00
N ILE A 147 5.19 0.21 -4.15
CA ILE A 147 4.88 -0.68 -5.29
C ILE A 147 3.59 -1.49 -5.08
N ALA A 148 2.97 -1.39 -3.91
CA ALA A 148 1.69 -1.99 -3.57
C ALA A 148 0.90 -1.02 -2.67
N HIS A 149 -0.21 -1.50 -2.10
CA HIS A 149 -1.22 -0.67 -1.43
C HIS A 149 -0.96 -0.43 0.07
N GLY A 150 0.06 -1.04 0.67
CA GLY A 150 0.51 -0.67 2.02
C GLY A 150 -0.48 -0.92 3.17
N CYS A 151 -1.43 -1.85 3.02
CA CYS A 151 -2.45 -2.13 4.04
C CYS A 151 -2.36 -3.57 4.55
N ASN A 152 -2.88 -3.82 5.76
CA ASN A 152 -3.18 -5.18 6.20
C ASN A 152 -4.25 -5.84 5.31
N SER A 153 -4.44 -7.14 5.44
CA SER A 153 -5.34 -7.89 4.55
C SER A 153 -6.81 -7.47 4.64
N VAL A 154 -7.53 -7.56 3.52
CA VAL A 154 -8.99 -7.45 3.42
C VAL A 154 -9.69 -8.43 4.36
N THR A 155 -9.23 -9.69 4.40
CA THR A 155 -9.81 -10.71 5.27
C THR A 155 -9.77 -10.29 6.75
N ALA A 156 -8.65 -9.72 7.22
CA ALA A 156 -8.52 -9.22 8.59
C ALA A 156 -9.45 -8.02 8.86
N THR A 157 -9.49 -7.04 7.97
CA THR A 157 -10.37 -5.86 8.13
C THR A 157 -11.84 -6.27 8.14
N LYS A 158 -12.27 -7.13 7.21
CA LYS A 158 -13.66 -7.64 7.18
C LYS A 158 -14.00 -8.46 8.42
N MET A 159 -13.06 -9.26 8.91
CA MET A 159 -13.24 -10.01 10.16
C MET A 159 -13.43 -9.06 11.35
N ALA A 160 -12.60 -8.03 11.49
CA ALA A 160 -12.75 -7.02 12.55
C ALA A 160 -14.12 -6.32 12.48
N LEU A 161 -14.54 -5.89 11.29
CA LEU A 161 -15.85 -5.26 11.06
C LEU A 161 -17.05 -6.16 11.38
N LYS A 162 -16.88 -7.48 11.42
CA LYS A 162 -17.94 -8.43 11.78
C LYS A 162 -17.93 -8.84 13.24
N LEU A 163 -16.83 -8.63 13.95
CA LEU A 163 -16.63 -9.09 15.33
C LEU A 163 -16.62 -7.96 16.36
N ALA A 164 -16.50 -6.70 15.93
CA ALA A 164 -16.44 -5.53 16.79
C ALA A 164 -17.32 -4.40 16.24
N ASP A 165 -17.72 -3.49 17.13
CA ASP A 165 -18.48 -2.29 16.76
C ASP A 165 -17.60 -1.28 15.98
N TYR A 166 -16.30 -1.23 16.29
CA TYR A 166 -15.31 -0.37 15.63
C TYR A 166 -14.09 -1.18 15.18
N ALA A 167 -13.72 -1.04 13.91
CA ALA A 167 -12.51 -1.63 13.35
C ALA A 167 -11.50 -0.54 12.98
N ILE A 168 -10.48 -0.36 13.82
CA ILE A 168 -9.38 0.58 13.56
C ILE A 168 -8.32 -0.11 12.72
N THR A 169 -7.92 0.51 11.62
CA THR A 169 -6.88 0.02 10.71
C THR A 169 -6.00 1.18 10.25
N GLU A 170 -4.83 0.86 9.69
CA GLU A 170 -3.88 1.84 9.18
C GLU A 170 -3.40 1.48 7.77
N ALA A 171 -2.70 2.43 7.15
CA ALA A 171 -1.99 2.25 5.89
C ALA A 171 -0.59 2.90 5.99
N GLY A 172 0.40 2.32 5.31
CA GLY A 172 1.79 2.76 5.40
C GLY A 172 2.08 4.10 4.72
N PHE A 173 3.13 4.79 5.20
CA PHE A 173 3.51 6.15 4.78
C PHE A 173 2.47 7.23 5.14
N GLY A 174 2.47 8.36 4.43
CA GLY A 174 1.52 9.46 4.63
C GLY A 174 0.20 9.22 3.88
N ALA A 175 -0.76 10.13 4.11
CA ALA A 175 -2.08 10.03 3.47
C ALA A 175 -2.06 10.28 1.95
N ASP A 176 -0.96 10.79 1.41
CA ASP A 176 -0.69 10.90 -0.02
C ASP A 176 -0.42 9.53 -0.68
N LEU A 177 0.08 8.54 0.06
CA LEU A 177 0.33 7.19 -0.46
C LEU A 177 -0.56 6.13 0.19
N GLY A 178 -0.45 5.97 1.51
CA GLY A 178 -1.15 4.90 2.23
C GLY A 178 -2.65 5.07 2.20
N ALA A 179 -3.13 6.26 2.59
CA ALA A 179 -4.57 6.52 2.60
C ALA A 179 -5.16 6.56 1.19
N GLU A 180 -4.48 7.18 0.21
CA GLU A 180 -4.89 7.13 -1.20
C GLU A 180 -5.09 5.69 -1.68
N LYS A 181 -4.10 4.81 -1.49
CA LYS A 181 -4.22 3.41 -1.91
C LYS A 181 -5.20 2.59 -1.08
N PHE A 182 -5.35 2.90 0.21
CA PHE A 182 -6.39 2.29 1.03
C PHE A 182 -7.78 2.61 0.46
N LEU A 183 -8.01 3.85 0.05
CA LEU A 183 -9.29 4.33 -0.45
C LEU A 183 -9.51 3.91 -1.92
N ASP A 184 -8.59 4.22 -2.83
CA ASP A 184 -8.76 3.99 -4.27
C ASP A 184 -8.53 2.54 -4.71
N ILE A 185 -7.80 1.73 -3.91
CA ILE A 185 -7.55 0.30 -4.22
C ILE A 185 -8.30 -0.61 -3.25
N LYS A 186 -7.96 -0.58 -1.95
CA LYS A 186 -8.48 -1.57 -0.99
C LYS A 186 -9.98 -1.41 -0.78
N CYS A 187 -10.48 -0.21 -0.55
CA CYS A 187 -11.92 0.03 -0.35
C CYS A 187 -12.72 -0.33 -1.59
N ARG A 188 -12.25 0.08 -2.77
CA ARG A 188 -12.86 -0.27 -4.06
C ARG A 188 -12.93 -1.78 -4.31
N MET A 189 -11.84 -2.51 -4.08
CA MET A 189 -11.81 -3.96 -4.30
C MET A 189 -12.56 -4.77 -3.25
N ALA A 190 -12.67 -4.25 -2.03
CA ALA A 190 -13.23 -4.97 -0.91
C ALA A 190 -14.63 -4.51 -0.50
N ASP A 191 -15.18 -3.50 -1.16
CA ASP A 191 -16.46 -2.87 -0.82
C ASP A 191 -16.46 -2.36 0.64
N LEU A 192 -15.42 -1.59 1.00
CA LEU A 192 -15.27 -1.00 2.32
C LEU A 192 -15.58 0.50 2.26
N HIS A 193 -16.28 1.00 3.27
CA HIS A 193 -16.67 2.40 3.38
C HIS A 193 -16.19 2.92 4.74
N PRO A 194 -15.10 3.69 4.79
CA PRO A 194 -14.56 4.20 6.04
C PRO A 194 -15.52 5.22 6.67
N SER A 195 -15.76 5.10 7.98
CA SER A 195 -16.65 6.03 8.70
C SER A 195 -15.93 7.30 9.16
N ALA A 196 -14.63 7.24 9.46
CA ALA A 196 -13.81 8.38 9.87
C ALA A 196 -12.32 8.12 9.58
N VAL A 197 -11.55 9.20 9.48
CA VAL A 197 -10.09 9.14 9.26
C VAL A 197 -9.35 9.90 10.35
N VAL A 198 -8.33 9.26 10.94
CA VAL A 198 -7.39 9.93 11.86
C VAL A 198 -6.10 10.25 11.10
N ILE A 199 -5.72 11.53 11.07
CA ILE A 199 -4.45 11.97 10.49
C ILE A 199 -3.48 12.26 11.63
N VAL A 200 -2.45 11.44 11.76
CA VAL A 200 -1.45 11.58 12.83
C VAL A 200 -0.38 12.59 12.43
N ALA A 201 -0.04 13.50 13.34
CA ALA A 201 1.07 14.43 13.18
C ALA A 201 1.81 14.67 14.51
N THR A 202 2.98 15.32 14.43
CA THR A 202 3.75 15.77 15.59
C THR A 202 4.28 17.18 15.30
N VAL A 203 4.40 18.02 16.33
CA VAL A 203 4.96 19.38 16.20
C VAL A 203 6.38 19.33 15.61
N ARG A 204 7.19 18.37 16.05
CA ARG A 204 8.54 18.12 15.52
C ARG A 204 8.55 17.80 14.03
N ALA A 205 7.66 16.92 13.55
CA ALA A 205 7.58 16.60 12.12
C ALA A 205 7.14 17.81 11.29
N LEU A 206 6.25 18.65 11.82
CA LEU A 206 5.83 19.87 11.14
C LEU A 206 6.97 20.90 11.09
N LYS A 207 7.71 21.12 12.19
CA LYS A 207 8.93 21.94 12.16
C LYS A 207 9.98 21.42 11.17
N TYR A 208 10.13 20.10 11.06
CA TYR A 208 11.01 19.49 10.07
C TYR A 208 10.57 19.81 8.63
N ASN A 209 9.28 19.73 8.32
CA ASN A 209 8.73 20.18 7.04
C ASN A 209 8.93 21.68 6.80
N GLY A 210 8.99 22.48 7.87
CA GLY A 210 9.35 23.89 7.84
C GLY A 210 10.84 24.18 7.62
N GLY A 211 11.69 23.14 7.53
CA GLY A 211 13.11 23.25 7.23
C GLY A 211 14.05 23.12 8.44
N VAL A 212 13.54 22.81 9.63
CA VAL A 212 14.39 22.63 10.82
C VAL A 212 15.16 21.30 10.71
N PRO A 213 16.49 21.29 10.87
CA PRO A 213 17.27 20.06 10.89
C PRO A 213 16.86 19.13 12.03
N LYS A 214 17.02 17.81 11.84
CA LYS A 214 16.59 16.80 12.81
C LYS A 214 17.17 17.00 14.22
N ALA A 215 18.38 17.54 14.31
CA ALA A 215 19.08 17.78 15.58
C ALA A 215 18.42 18.89 16.42
N ASP A 216 17.70 19.83 15.80
CA ASP A 216 17.24 21.08 16.42
C ASP A 216 15.74 21.10 16.71
N LEU A 217 15.04 19.96 16.50
CA LEU A 217 13.58 19.86 16.58
C LEU A 217 12.98 20.05 17.97
N ASN A 218 13.80 20.03 19.03
CA ASN A 218 13.33 20.09 20.41
C ASN A 218 13.12 21.52 20.91
N ASN A 219 13.59 22.53 20.19
CA ASN A 219 13.38 23.93 20.53
C ASN A 219 12.05 24.43 19.98
N GLU A 220 11.35 25.30 20.71
CA GLU A 220 10.16 25.98 20.21
C GLU A 220 10.49 26.76 18.93
N ASN A 221 9.68 26.60 17.88
CA ASN A 221 9.84 27.38 16.66
C ASN A 221 8.52 27.52 15.88
N LEU A 222 7.74 28.55 16.22
CA LEU A 222 6.47 28.85 15.56
C LEU A 222 6.64 29.25 14.09
N GLU A 223 7.73 29.90 13.71
CA GLU A 223 7.99 30.30 12.32
C GLU A 223 8.20 29.07 11.41
N ALA A 224 8.99 28.10 11.88
CA ALA A 224 9.15 26.83 11.19
C ALA A 224 7.84 26.04 11.15
N LEU A 225 7.08 26.06 12.26
CA LEU A 225 5.79 25.40 12.31
C LEU A 225 4.81 25.99 11.29
N GLU A 226 4.77 27.32 11.14
CA GLU A 226 3.99 28.01 10.11
C GLU A 226 4.41 27.63 8.69
N LYS A 227 5.72 27.44 8.44
CA LYS A 227 6.22 26.98 7.14
C LYS A 227 5.92 25.50 6.86
N GLY A 228 5.81 24.68 7.91
CA GLY A 228 5.61 23.23 7.80
C GLY A 228 4.17 22.76 7.89
N ILE A 229 3.28 23.53 8.52
CA ILE A 229 1.85 23.21 8.64
C ILE A 229 1.14 22.96 7.29
N PRO A 230 1.55 23.55 6.13
CA PRO A 230 0.91 23.25 4.85
C PRO A 230 0.93 21.77 4.47
N ASN A 231 1.90 20.98 4.95
CA ASN A 231 1.92 19.54 4.73
C ASN A 231 0.69 18.85 5.37
N LEU A 232 0.44 19.11 6.65
CA LEU A 232 -0.74 18.57 7.35
C LEU A 232 -2.04 19.08 6.74
N LEU A 233 -2.12 20.38 6.45
CA LEU A 233 -3.33 20.98 5.87
C LEU A 233 -3.64 20.39 4.48
N LYS A 234 -2.62 20.04 3.69
CA LYS A 234 -2.82 19.34 2.41
C LYS A 234 -3.38 17.93 2.62
N HIS A 235 -2.85 17.16 3.57
CA HIS A 235 -3.40 15.83 3.89
C HIS A 235 -4.85 15.91 4.40
N VAL A 236 -5.15 16.88 5.28
CA VAL A 236 -6.52 17.15 5.73
C VAL A 236 -7.43 17.50 4.54
N SER A 237 -6.98 18.41 3.67
CA SER A 237 -7.72 18.82 2.47
C SER A 237 -7.98 17.65 1.52
N ASN A 238 -7.03 16.73 1.34
CA ASN A 238 -7.22 15.54 0.53
C ASN A 238 -8.36 14.67 1.08
N ILE A 239 -8.33 14.35 2.37
CA ILE A 239 -9.36 13.53 3.01
C ILE A 239 -10.74 14.18 2.92
N LYS A 240 -10.85 15.49 3.19
CA LYS A 240 -12.14 16.20 3.18
C LYS A 240 -12.67 16.49 1.78
N ASN A 241 -11.82 16.96 0.88
CA ASN A 241 -12.28 17.54 -0.39
C ASN A 241 -12.18 16.58 -1.56
N VAL A 242 -11.26 15.61 -1.51
CA VAL A 242 -11.12 14.58 -2.57
C VAL A 242 -11.93 13.34 -2.20
N TYR A 243 -11.75 12.86 -0.97
CA TYR A 243 -12.40 11.62 -0.52
C TYR A 243 -13.71 11.85 0.23
N LYS A 244 -14.04 13.10 0.60
CA LYS A 244 -15.28 13.47 1.29
C LYS A 244 -15.53 12.68 2.58
N LEU A 245 -14.44 12.38 3.30
CA LEU A 245 -14.48 11.67 4.57
C LEU A 245 -14.33 12.63 5.76
N PRO A 246 -15.05 12.40 6.86
CA PRO A 246 -14.86 13.11 8.11
C PRO A 246 -13.52 12.71 8.72
N CYS A 247 -12.82 13.69 9.31
CA CYS A 247 -11.49 13.44 9.86
C CYS A 247 -11.17 14.28 11.10
N VAL A 248 -10.23 13.75 11.88
CA VAL A 248 -9.62 14.39 13.05
C VAL A 248 -8.10 14.34 12.89
N VAL A 249 -7.42 15.38 13.36
CA VAL A 249 -5.96 15.34 13.50
C VAL A 249 -5.60 14.86 14.90
N ALA A 250 -4.81 13.80 14.98
CA ALA A 250 -4.21 13.35 16.23
C ALA A 250 -2.78 13.90 16.35
N ILE A 251 -2.53 14.77 17.32
CA ILE A 251 -1.17 15.23 17.63
C ILE A 251 -0.60 14.32 18.71
N ASN A 252 0.38 13.50 18.35
CA ASN A 252 1.11 12.71 19.33
C ASN A 252 2.02 13.63 20.13
N ALA A 253 1.77 13.74 21.43
CA ALA A 253 2.46 14.66 22.32
C ALA A 253 3.91 14.24 22.57
N PHE A 254 4.84 15.20 22.50
CA PHE A 254 6.21 15.04 23.00
C PHE A 254 6.48 15.95 24.20
N PRO A 255 7.37 15.57 25.14
CA PRO A 255 7.68 16.38 26.33
C PRO A 255 8.22 17.79 26.02
N THR A 256 8.76 17.99 24.82
CA THR A 256 9.35 19.25 24.36
C THR A 256 8.37 20.15 23.62
N ASP A 257 7.17 19.66 23.29
CA ASP A 257 6.18 20.45 22.57
C ASP A 257 5.62 21.51 23.51
N THR A 258 5.60 22.77 23.06
CA THR A 258 5.06 23.86 23.89
C THR A 258 3.57 24.05 23.68
N LYS A 259 2.89 24.64 24.67
CA LYS A 259 1.47 24.97 24.55
C LYS A 259 1.21 25.90 23.35
N ALA A 260 2.11 26.85 23.09
CA ALA A 260 2.00 27.75 21.95
C ALA A 260 2.07 27.01 20.60
N GLU A 261 2.94 26.02 20.47
CA GLU A 261 3.03 25.20 19.25
C GLU A 261 1.78 24.34 19.05
N LEU A 262 1.26 23.74 20.11
CA LEU A 262 0.04 22.94 20.05
C LEU A 262 -1.19 23.79 19.69
N ASP A 263 -1.33 24.96 20.32
CA ASP A 263 -2.42 25.90 20.07
C ASP A 263 -2.37 26.45 18.62
N PHE A 264 -1.16 26.65 18.09
CA PHE A 264 -0.98 27.05 16.70
C PHE A 264 -1.50 25.99 15.72
N VAL A 265 -1.16 24.71 15.94
CA VAL A 265 -1.63 23.61 15.09
C VAL A 265 -3.15 23.47 15.16
N GLU A 266 -3.72 23.55 16.37
CA GLU A 266 -5.16 23.50 16.59
C GLU A 266 -5.88 24.63 15.85
N ALA A 267 -5.40 25.87 15.98
CA ALA A 267 -5.96 27.02 15.29
C ALA A 267 -5.95 26.82 13.76
N LYS A 268 -4.85 26.33 13.20
CA LYS A 268 -4.71 26.11 11.74
C LYS A 268 -5.60 24.98 11.21
N CYS A 269 -5.78 23.91 11.97
CA CYS A 269 -6.70 22.84 11.58
C CYS A 269 -8.16 23.28 11.69
N LYS A 270 -8.49 24.13 12.67
CA LYS A 270 -9.82 24.71 12.84
C LYS A 270 -10.24 25.62 11.69
N GLU A 271 -9.30 26.30 11.03
CA GLU A 271 -9.55 27.06 9.78
C GLU A 271 -10.11 26.17 8.66
N LEU A 272 -9.78 24.87 8.65
CA LEU A 272 -10.36 23.88 7.73
C LEU A 272 -11.57 23.14 8.29
N GLY A 273 -12.08 23.55 9.47
CA GLY A 273 -13.16 22.88 10.17
C GLY A 273 -12.81 21.44 10.56
N VAL A 274 -11.59 21.22 11.07
CA VAL A 274 -11.13 19.94 11.59
C VAL A 274 -10.63 20.10 13.01
N ASN A 275 -11.10 19.24 13.90
CA ASN A 275 -10.67 19.21 15.28
C ASN A 275 -9.30 18.56 15.42
N VAL A 276 -8.58 18.97 16.46
CA VAL A 276 -7.31 18.38 16.86
C VAL A 276 -7.48 17.71 18.22
N ALA A 277 -7.12 16.45 18.31
CA ALA A 277 -7.05 15.72 19.56
C ALA A 277 -5.59 15.48 19.93
N LEU A 278 -5.17 15.97 21.10
CA LEU A 278 -3.87 15.61 21.67
C LEU A 278 -3.92 14.14 22.11
N SER A 279 -2.91 13.37 21.70
CA SER A 279 -2.77 11.95 22.00
C SER A 279 -1.54 11.73 22.88
N GLU A 280 -1.76 11.15 24.05
CA GLU A 280 -0.72 10.78 25.03
C GLU A 280 -0.62 9.26 25.21
N VAL A 281 -1.16 8.47 24.27
CA VAL A 281 -1.29 7.01 24.38
C VAL A 281 0.03 6.27 24.62
N TRP A 282 1.15 6.85 24.16
CA TRP A 282 2.48 6.28 24.40
C TRP A 282 2.86 6.32 25.89
N ALA A 283 2.52 7.41 26.60
CA ALA A 283 2.89 7.60 28.00
C ALA A 283 1.80 7.12 28.97
N LYS A 284 0.53 7.18 28.56
CA LYS A 284 -0.64 6.97 29.44
C LYS A 284 -1.57 5.84 29.00
N GLY A 285 -1.17 5.04 28.00
CA GLY A 285 -2.02 3.97 27.48
C GLY A 285 -3.36 4.50 26.93
N GLY A 286 -4.43 3.72 27.05
CA GLY A 286 -5.77 4.07 26.56
C GLY A 286 -6.32 5.36 27.17
N GLU A 287 -5.97 5.69 28.42
CA GLU A 287 -6.37 6.93 29.09
C GLU A 287 -5.90 8.17 28.30
N GLY A 288 -4.68 8.12 27.76
CA GLY A 288 -4.11 9.18 26.92
C GLY A 288 -4.78 9.33 25.54
N GLY A 289 -5.71 8.44 25.18
CA GLY A 289 -6.41 8.42 23.90
C GLY A 289 -7.90 8.77 23.99
N ILE A 290 -8.45 9.01 25.19
CA ILE A 290 -9.90 9.20 25.39
C ILE A 290 -10.46 10.32 24.52
N LYS A 291 -9.81 11.50 24.51
CA LYS A 291 -10.27 12.64 23.69
C LYS A 291 -10.29 12.35 22.19
N LEU A 292 -9.29 11.59 21.71
CA LEU A 292 -9.25 11.16 20.32
C LEU A 292 -10.37 10.15 20.04
N ALA A 293 -10.60 9.20 20.94
CA ALA A 293 -11.68 8.23 20.82
C ALA A 293 -13.05 8.91 20.80
N GLU A 294 -13.31 9.87 21.70
CA GLU A 294 -14.55 10.66 21.74
C GLU A 294 -14.78 11.41 20.41
N GLU A 295 -13.74 12.03 19.85
CA GLU A 295 -13.87 12.73 18.58
C GLU A 295 -14.09 11.77 17.42
N VAL A 296 -13.43 10.60 17.40
CA VAL A 296 -13.71 9.56 16.40
C VAL A 296 -15.15 9.07 16.52
N LEU A 297 -15.65 8.80 17.73
CA LEU A 297 -17.04 8.40 17.97
C LEU A 297 -18.04 9.48 17.51
N ARG A 298 -17.68 10.75 17.63
CA ARG A 298 -18.50 11.84 17.09
C ARG A 298 -18.54 11.82 15.55
N LEU A 299 -17.38 11.61 14.90
CA LEU A 299 -17.25 11.63 13.44
C LEU A 299 -17.91 10.42 12.77
N VAL A 300 -17.83 9.23 13.37
CA VAL A 300 -18.43 8.01 12.79
C VAL A 300 -19.97 8.02 12.77
N GLU A 301 -20.60 8.86 13.60
CA GLU A 301 -22.04 9.11 13.60
C GLU A 301 -22.45 10.16 12.54
N GLU A 302 -21.49 10.88 11.95
CA GLU A 302 -21.78 11.84 10.88
C GLU A 302 -21.96 11.11 9.54
N PRO A 303 -22.98 11.49 8.75
CA PRO A 303 -23.08 10.99 7.38
C PRO A 303 -21.90 11.48 6.55
N ASN A 304 -21.37 10.62 5.68
CA ASN A 304 -20.33 10.99 4.73
C ASN A 304 -20.68 10.52 3.31
N ASP A 305 -20.09 11.19 2.32
CA ASP A 305 -20.33 10.96 0.88
C ASP A 305 -19.02 10.47 0.24
N PHE A 306 -18.42 9.42 0.82
CA PHE A 306 -17.13 8.88 0.41
C PHE A 306 -17.00 8.78 -1.12
N SER A 307 -15.97 9.43 -1.67
CA SER A 307 -15.65 9.40 -3.10
C SER A 307 -14.21 8.99 -3.35
N TYR A 308 -13.92 8.59 -4.58
CA TYR A 308 -12.57 8.22 -5.03
C TYR A 308 -11.84 9.39 -5.69
N ALA A 309 -10.51 9.33 -5.78
CA ALA A 309 -9.74 10.36 -6.49
C ALA A 309 -9.97 10.29 -8.02
N TYR A 310 -10.28 9.12 -8.57
CA TYR A 310 -10.46 8.88 -10.00
C TYR A 310 -11.43 7.73 -10.29
N GLU A 311 -12.07 7.77 -11.47
CA GLU A 311 -12.87 6.67 -12.02
C GLU A 311 -11.98 5.58 -12.63
N LEU A 312 -12.45 4.34 -12.69
CA LEU A 312 -11.66 3.24 -13.29
C LEU A 312 -11.53 3.39 -14.81
N GLU A 313 -12.58 3.90 -15.45
CA GLU A 313 -12.61 4.19 -16.88
C GLU A 313 -11.70 5.35 -17.25
N GLY A 314 -11.15 5.28 -18.46
CA GLY A 314 -10.20 6.28 -18.99
C GLY A 314 -8.80 5.68 -19.17
N SER A 315 -7.86 6.52 -19.61
CA SER A 315 -6.49 6.06 -19.79
C SER A 315 -5.75 5.95 -18.45
N ILE A 316 -4.68 5.16 -18.42
CA ILE A 316 -3.74 5.12 -17.28
C ILE A 316 -3.17 6.52 -17.02
N GLU A 317 -2.91 7.29 -18.08
CA GLU A 317 -2.39 8.67 -17.97
C GLU A 317 -3.42 9.63 -17.34
N ASP A 318 -4.71 9.47 -17.65
CA ASP A 318 -5.78 10.28 -17.05
C ASP A 318 -5.88 10.03 -15.54
N LYS A 319 -5.86 8.76 -15.12
CA LYS A 319 -5.88 8.40 -13.69
C LYS A 319 -4.68 8.94 -12.94
N LEU A 320 -3.48 8.82 -13.52
CA LEU A 320 -2.26 9.42 -12.97
C LEU A 320 -2.39 10.95 -12.83
N ASN A 321 -2.98 11.63 -13.83
CA ASN A 321 -3.23 13.06 -13.75
C ASN A 321 -4.21 13.41 -12.61
N GLN A 322 -5.28 12.64 -12.43
CA GLN A 322 -6.24 12.86 -11.35
C GLN A 322 -5.57 12.76 -9.97
N ILE A 323 -4.75 11.72 -9.74
CA ILE A 323 -4.01 11.57 -8.47
C ILE A 323 -3.05 12.75 -8.28
N VAL A 324 -2.26 13.08 -9.31
CA VAL A 324 -1.29 14.19 -9.24
C VAL A 324 -1.96 15.52 -8.93
N GLN A 325 -3.08 15.82 -9.57
CA GLN A 325 -3.77 17.10 -9.42
C GLN A 325 -4.55 17.19 -8.10
N LYS A 326 -5.32 16.16 -7.76
CA LYS A 326 -6.20 16.18 -6.58
C LYS A 326 -5.43 15.88 -5.30
N VAL A 327 -4.62 14.82 -5.29
CA VAL A 327 -3.91 14.34 -4.09
C VAL A 327 -2.58 15.05 -3.91
N TYR A 328 -1.71 15.06 -4.92
CA TYR A 328 -0.35 15.61 -4.77
C TYR A 328 -0.29 17.14 -4.92
N GLY A 329 -1.27 17.75 -5.61
CA GLY A 329 -1.28 19.19 -5.91
C GLY A 329 -0.31 19.59 -7.05
N GLY A 330 0.11 18.62 -7.87
CA GLY A 330 0.89 18.87 -9.08
C GLY A 330 0.02 19.31 -10.26
N LYS A 331 0.66 19.83 -11.33
CA LYS A 331 -0.06 20.32 -12.52
C LYS A 331 -0.52 19.20 -13.45
N LYS A 332 0.36 18.23 -13.70
CA LYS A 332 0.13 17.06 -14.58
C LYS A 332 1.23 16.03 -14.38
N VAL A 333 0.97 14.79 -14.81
CA VAL A 333 2.01 13.78 -14.99
C VAL A 333 2.82 14.06 -16.27
N VAL A 334 4.10 13.67 -16.28
CA VAL A 334 4.92 13.63 -17.48
C VAL A 334 5.53 12.24 -17.57
N LEU A 335 4.99 11.42 -18.47
CA LEU A 335 5.46 10.06 -18.67
C LEU A 335 6.71 10.05 -19.56
N THR A 336 7.72 9.27 -19.17
CA THR A 336 8.86 8.98 -20.04
C THR A 336 8.40 8.16 -21.26
N ALA A 337 9.18 8.18 -22.34
CA ALA A 337 8.84 7.43 -23.55
C ALA A 337 8.61 5.93 -23.31
N ASN A 338 9.31 5.34 -22.33
CA ASN A 338 9.11 3.94 -21.95
C ASN A 338 7.80 3.74 -21.20
N ALA A 339 7.47 4.63 -20.24
CA ALA A 339 6.22 4.56 -19.49
C ALA A 339 4.99 4.74 -20.41
N GLN A 340 5.05 5.64 -21.39
CA GLN A 340 3.97 5.80 -22.38
C GLN A 340 3.72 4.53 -23.21
N LYS A 341 4.80 3.84 -23.61
CA LYS A 341 4.69 2.56 -24.34
C LYS A 341 4.09 1.47 -23.46
N GLN A 342 4.51 1.39 -22.19
CA GLN A 342 3.98 0.43 -21.23
C GLN A 342 2.50 0.69 -20.91
N ALA A 343 2.09 1.95 -20.71
CA ALA A 343 0.70 2.30 -20.49
C ALA A 343 -0.20 1.83 -21.64
N LYS A 344 0.19 2.14 -22.89
CA LYS A 344 -0.53 1.66 -24.08
C LYS A 344 -0.58 0.14 -24.18
N GLN A 345 0.51 -0.53 -23.82
CA GLN A 345 0.56 -1.99 -23.82
C GLN A 345 -0.40 -2.57 -22.76
N LEU A 346 -0.40 -2.03 -21.54
CA LEU A 346 -1.29 -2.47 -20.47
C LEU A 346 -2.76 -2.26 -20.82
N GLU A 347 -3.09 -1.11 -21.42
CA GLU A 347 -4.44 -0.81 -21.93
C GLU A 347 -4.86 -1.81 -23.01
N ALA A 348 -3.98 -2.09 -23.98
CA ALA A 348 -4.24 -3.08 -25.04
C ALA A 348 -4.40 -4.51 -24.50
N LEU A 349 -3.77 -4.83 -23.37
CA LEU A 349 -3.93 -6.10 -22.65
C LEU A 349 -5.19 -6.15 -21.76
N GLY A 350 -5.98 -5.07 -21.70
CA GLY A 350 -7.20 -5.00 -20.91
C GLY A 350 -7.02 -4.53 -19.46
N PHE A 351 -5.82 -4.10 -19.07
CA PHE A 351 -5.54 -3.55 -17.73
C PHE A 351 -5.87 -2.05 -17.62
N GLY A 352 -6.42 -1.46 -18.68
CA GLY A 352 -6.77 -0.04 -18.71
C GLY A 352 -7.72 0.37 -17.59
N ASN A 353 -8.60 -0.52 -17.13
CA ASN A 353 -9.56 -0.26 -16.05
C ASN A 353 -9.10 -0.72 -14.66
N CYS A 354 -7.83 -1.07 -14.46
CA CYS A 354 -7.31 -1.37 -13.12
C CYS A 354 -7.05 -0.07 -12.31
N PRO A 355 -7.18 -0.10 -10.97
CA PRO A 355 -6.63 0.98 -10.13
C PRO A 355 -5.12 1.17 -10.36
N ILE A 356 -4.64 2.37 -10.08
CA ILE A 356 -3.23 2.78 -10.18
C ILE A 356 -2.51 2.63 -8.85
#